data_AF-A0A8S0FSK9-F1
#
_entry.id   AF-A0A8S0FSK9-F1
#
_cell.length_a   1.000
_cell.length_b   1.000
_cell.length_c   1.000
_cell.angle_alpha   90.00
_cell.angle_beta   90.00
_cell.angle_gamma   90.00
#
_symmetry.space_group_name_H-M   'P 1'
#
loop_
_entity.id
_entity.type
_entity.pdbx_description
1 polymer ?
#
loop_
_entity_poly.entity_id
_entity_poly.type
_entity_poly.pdbx_seq_one_letter_code
_entity_poly.pdbx_strand_id
1 'polypeptide(L)'
;MALSSATQLPLAVLLSLLVGYIAWLATAYRMSFSREINLGLAQHEFELFCQPLLNARSQQCIGVEILLRWNNPRQGWISPDVFIPIAEEHHLIVPLTRYVMAETIRQRHVFPMSSQFHVGINVAPSHFRRGVLIKDLNQYWFSAHPIQQLILEITERDALLDVDYRMLPASCIVKTSNWRLMTSAPATVHFPGLKHYVLTC
;
A
#
# COMPACT_ATOMS: atom_id res chain seq x y z
N MET A 1 -33.28 -47.14 -20.83
CA MET A 1 -31.87 -47.55 -21.05
C MET A 1 -31.10 -47.27 -19.76
N ALA A 2 -30.96 -48.29 -18.90
CA ALA A 2 -30.15 -48.17 -17.68
C ALA A 2 -28.68 -48.27 -18.11
N LEU A 3 -27.93 -47.18 -17.97
CA LEU A 3 -26.46 -47.23 -18.09
C LEU A 3 -25.95 -48.21 -17.04
N SER A 4 -25.21 -49.23 -17.47
CA SER A 4 -24.66 -50.25 -16.58
C SER A 4 -23.75 -49.63 -15.53
N SER A 5 -23.78 -50.14 -14.31
CA SER A 5 -22.89 -49.71 -13.19
C SER A 5 -21.40 -49.73 -13.56
N ALA A 6 -21.01 -50.50 -14.58
CA ALA A 6 -19.66 -50.60 -15.11
C ALA A 6 -19.19 -49.35 -15.89
N THR A 7 -20.08 -48.58 -16.52
CA THR A 7 -19.69 -47.35 -17.25
C THR A 7 -19.60 -46.11 -16.36
N GLN A 8 -20.14 -46.16 -15.13
CA GLN A 8 -20.13 -45.03 -14.19
C GLN A 8 -18.78 -44.91 -13.44
N LEU A 9 -18.11 -46.02 -13.17
CA LEU A 9 -16.81 -46.07 -12.48
C LEU A 9 -15.68 -45.31 -13.21
N PRO A 10 -15.42 -45.53 -14.52
CA PRO A 10 -14.35 -44.82 -15.21
C PRO A 10 -14.63 -43.30 -15.31
N LEU A 11 -15.90 -42.91 -15.46
CA LEU A 11 -16.29 -41.50 -15.49
C LEU A 11 -16.06 -40.82 -14.14
N ALA A 12 -16.40 -41.48 -13.03
CA ALA A 12 -16.17 -40.96 -11.69
C ALA A 12 -14.67 -40.78 -11.38
N VAL A 13 -13.82 -41.71 -11.82
CA VAL A 13 -12.36 -41.57 -11.69
C VAL A 13 -11.83 -40.41 -12.52
N LEU A 14 -12.26 -40.29 -13.78
CA LEU A 14 -11.85 -39.17 -14.66
C LEU A 14 -12.26 -37.81 -14.09
N LEU A 15 -13.49 -37.69 -13.58
CA LEU A 15 -13.96 -36.47 -12.93
C LEU A 15 -13.18 -36.18 -11.63
N SER A 16 -12.86 -37.20 -10.84
CA SER A 16 -12.06 -37.04 -9.62
C SER A 16 -10.64 -36.58 -9.92
N LEU A 17 -10.01 -37.14 -10.96
CA LEU A 17 -8.69 -36.71 -11.43
C LEU A 17 -8.73 -35.30 -12.01
N LEU A 18 -9.77 -34.94 -12.74
CA LEU A 18 -9.96 -33.58 -13.27
C LEU A 18 -10.14 -32.55 -12.15
N VAL A 19 -10.98 -32.83 -11.17
CA VAL A 19 -11.18 -31.96 -9.99
C VAL A 19 -9.89 -31.86 -9.18
N GLY A 20 -9.20 -32.99 -8.96
CA GLY A 20 -7.90 -33.01 -8.29
C GLY A 20 -6.84 -32.20 -9.04
N TYR A 21 -6.80 -32.29 -10.37
CA TYR A 21 -5.90 -31.52 -11.22
C TYR A 21 -6.23 -30.03 -11.21
N ILE A 22 -7.51 -29.65 -11.26
CA ILE A 22 -7.95 -28.25 -11.15
C ILE A 22 -7.63 -27.68 -9.76
N ALA A 23 -7.84 -28.45 -8.69
CA ALA A 23 -7.48 -28.04 -7.33
C ALA A 23 -5.96 -27.93 -7.14
N TRP A 24 -5.18 -28.85 -7.73
CA TRP A 24 -3.73 -28.77 -7.77
C TRP A 24 -3.25 -27.57 -8.57
N LEU A 25 -3.82 -27.28 -9.74
CA LEU A 25 -3.53 -26.07 -10.50
C LEU A 25 -3.89 -24.82 -9.69
N ALA A 26 -5.05 -24.77 -9.04
CA ALA A 26 -5.46 -23.64 -8.21
C ALA A 26 -4.56 -23.41 -6.99
N THR A 27 -3.87 -24.44 -6.49
CA THR A 27 -2.91 -24.34 -5.38
C THR A 27 -1.47 -24.11 -5.86
N ALA A 28 -1.08 -24.66 -7.01
CA ALA A 28 0.23 -24.44 -7.63
C ALA A 28 0.35 -23.06 -8.30
N TYR A 29 -0.75 -22.52 -8.85
CA TYR A 29 -0.83 -21.16 -9.38
C TYR A 29 -0.89 -20.10 -8.27
N ARG A 30 -1.16 -20.52 -7.02
CA ARG A 30 -0.78 -19.74 -5.83
C ARG A 30 0.71 -19.89 -5.58
N MET A 31 1.54 -19.60 -6.57
CA MET A 31 2.82 -18.97 -6.25
C MET A 31 2.47 -17.84 -5.31
N SER A 32 2.93 -17.95 -4.06
CA SER A 32 2.44 -17.10 -2.98
C SER A 32 2.51 -15.65 -3.44
N PHE A 33 1.40 -14.93 -3.40
CA PHE A 33 1.35 -13.55 -3.90
C PHE A 33 2.37 -12.66 -3.15
N SER A 34 2.76 -13.06 -1.94
CA SER A 34 3.92 -12.52 -1.21
C SER A 34 5.27 -12.72 -1.92
N ARG A 35 5.50 -13.87 -2.59
CA ARG A 35 6.66 -14.09 -3.47
C ARG A 35 6.61 -13.16 -4.67
N GLU A 36 5.43 -12.96 -5.28
CA GLU A 36 5.29 -12.02 -6.38
C GLU A 36 5.56 -10.58 -5.96
N ILE A 37 5.10 -10.14 -4.79
CA ILE A 37 5.40 -8.81 -4.24
C ILE A 37 6.92 -8.63 -4.04
N ASN A 38 7.61 -9.64 -3.49
CA ASN A 38 9.07 -9.57 -3.32
C ASN A 38 9.81 -9.53 -4.66
N LEU A 39 9.38 -10.35 -5.63
CA LEU A 39 9.93 -10.33 -6.98
C LEU A 39 9.69 -8.96 -7.63
N GLY A 40 8.48 -8.42 -7.53
CA GLY A 40 8.14 -7.10 -8.07
C GLY A 40 8.98 -5.98 -7.46
N LEU A 41 9.27 -6.05 -6.16
CA LEU A 41 10.21 -5.12 -5.51
C LEU A 41 11.62 -5.25 -6.09
N ALA A 42 12.12 -6.48 -6.27
CA ALA A 42 13.45 -6.74 -6.82
C ALA A 42 13.57 -6.40 -8.32
N GLN A 43 12.46 -6.47 -9.05
CA GLN A 43 12.39 -6.26 -10.50
C GLN A 43 11.89 -4.86 -10.88
N HIS A 44 11.72 -3.96 -9.90
CA HIS A 44 11.21 -2.59 -10.11
C HIS A 44 9.84 -2.55 -10.83
N GLU A 45 8.95 -3.50 -10.52
CA GLU A 45 7.59 -3.56 -11.06
C GLU A 45 6.63 -2.56 -10.37
N PHE A 46 7.09 -1.88 -9.32
CA PHE A 46 6.32 -0.91 -8.57
C PHE A 46 6.62 0.53 -8.99
N GLU A 47 5.58 1.33 -9.15
CA GLU A 47 5.65 2.72 -9.58
C GLU A 47 4.99 3.63 -8.55
N LEU A 48 5.45 4.89 -8.48
CA LEU A 48 4.86 5.92 -7.61
C LEU A 48 3.99 6.86 -8.43
N PHE A 49 2.74 6.99 -8.00
CA PHE A 49 1.79 7.96 -8.52
C PHE A 49 1.60 9.07 -7.50
N CYS A 50 1.30 10.28 -7.96
CA CYS A 50 1.09 11.45 -7.09
C CYS A 50 -0.36 11.93 -7.19
N GLN A 51 -1.05 12.00 -6.07
CA GLN A 51 -2.37 12.62 -5.98
C GLN A 51 -2.25 14.02 -5.35
N PRO A 52 -2.72 15.09 -6.03
CA PRO A 52 -2.62 16.45 -5.48
C PRO A 52 -3.39 16.65 -4.17
N LEU A 53 -2.76 17.32 -3.21
CA LEU A 53 -3.37 17.78 -1.97
C LEU A 53 -3.77 19.24 -2.11
N LEU A 54 -5.07 19.54 -2.04
CA LEU A 54 -5.58 20.91 -2.20
C LEU A 54 -5.96 21.54 -0.86
N ASN A 55 -5.59 22.81 -0.70
CA ASN A 55 -6.12 23.63 0.38
C ASN A 55 -7.62 23.82 0.17
N ALA A 56 -8.44 23.44 1.16
CA ALA A 56 -9.90 23.48 1.02
C ALA A 56 -10.46 24.89 0.73
N ARG A 57 -9.81 25.95 1.21
CA ARG A 57 -10.25 27.34 1.03
C ARG A 57 -9.69 27.96 -0.24
N SER A 58 -8.38 27.90 -0.44
CA SER A 58 -7.74 28.57 -1.59
C SER A 58 -7.74 27.74 -2.86
N GLN A 59 -8.08 26.44 -2.79
CA GLN A 59 -7.98 25.46 -3.88
C GLN A 59 -6.58 25.33 -4.48
N GLN A 60 -5.55 25.89 -3.83
CA GLN A 60 -4.17 25.75 -4.25
C GLN A 60 -3.64 24.37 -3.88
N CYS A 61 -2.81 23.81 -4.76
CA CYS A 61 -2.05 22.61 -4.47
C CYS A 61 -0.97 22.92 -3.43
N ILE A 62 -1.06 22.26 -2.28
CA ILE A 62 -0.16 22.43 -1.13
C ILE A 62 0.73 21.20 -0.89
N GLY A 63 0.60 20.17 -1.73
CA GLY A 63 1.34 18.93 -1.57
C GLY A 63 0.86 17.84 -2.51
N VAL A 64 1.44 16.65 -2.33
CA VAL A 64 1.02 15.42 -3.01
C VAL A 64 0.98 14.27 -2.01
N GLU A 65 0.04 13.36 -2.19
CA GLU A 65 0.07 12.02 -1.60
C GLU A 65 0.75 11.06 -2.58
N ILE A 66 1.73 10.31 -2.08
CA ILE A 66 2.44 9.29 -2.83
C ILE A 66 1.69 7.97 -2.72
N LEU A 67 1.32 7.43 -3.88
CA LEU A 67 0.52 6.23 -4.02
C LEU A 67 1.31 5.16 -4.76
N LEU A 68 1.49 4.01 -4.12
CA LEU A 68 2.12 2.85 -4.73
C LEU A 68 1.19 2.21 -5.77
N ARG A 69 1.73 1.88 -6.94
CA ARG A 69 1.04 1.11 -7.98
C ARG A 69 1.92 -0.04 -8.43
N TRP A 70 1.30 -1.17 -8.77
CA TRP A 70 2.02 -2.34 -9.23
C TRP A 70 1.68 -2.64 -10.68
N ASN A 71 2.68 -2.51 -11.54
CA ASN A 71 2.61 -2.85 -12.95
C ASN A 71 3.31 -4.21 -13.14
N ASN A 72 2.56 -5.30 -12.93
CA ASN A 72 3.10 -6.64 -13.03
C ASN A 72 3.16 -7.04 -14.52
N PRO A 73 4.32 -7.41 -15.07
CA PRO A 73 4.47 -7.70 -16.50
C PRO A 73 3.67 -8.93 -16.94
N ARG A 74 3.26 -9.80 -16.00
CA ARG A 74 2.50 -11.03 -16.26
C ARG A 74 0.99 -10.80 -16.17
N GLN A 75 0.55 -9.91 -15.28
CA GLN A 75 -0.87 -9.71 -14.94
C GLN A 75 -1.41 -8.32 -15.30
N GLY A 76 -0.54 -7.40 -15.73
CA GLY A 76 -0.85 -6.00 -15.93
C GLY A 76 -0.95 -5.23 -14.61
N TRP A 77 -1.78 -4.19 -14.60
CA TRP A 77 -2.01 -3.36 -13.41
C TRP A 77 -2.73 -4.15 -12.30
N ILE A 78 -2.06 -4.31 -11.16
CA ILE A 78 -2.64 -4.92 -9.97
C ILE A 78 -3.06 -3.80 -9.01
N SER A 79 -4.34 -3.80 -8.63
CA SER A 79 -4.88 -2.80 -7.70
C SER A 79 -4.23 -2.90 -6.30
N PRO A 80 -3.95 -1.77 -5.63
CA PRO A 80 -3.54 -1.75 -4.21
C PRO A 80 -4.49 -2.51 -3.30
N ASP A 81 -5.79 -2.50 -3.56
CA ASP A 81 -6.75 -3.26 -2.76
C ASP A 81 -6.56 -4.78 -2.83
N VAL A 82 -5.83 -5.28 -3.84
CA VAL A 82 -5.47 -6.69 -3.97
C VAL A 82 -4.17 -6.99 -3.22
N PHE A 83 -3.11 -6.20 -3.45
CA PHE A 83 -1.79 -6.56 -2.94
C PHE A 83 -1.47 -6.01 -1.55
N ILE A 84 -2.09 -4.91 -1.11
CA ILE A 84 -1.83 -4.33 0.22
C ILE A 84 -2.25 -5.26 1.36
N PRO A 85 -3.47 -5.86 1.37
CA PRO A 85 -3.86 -6.80 2.43
C PRO A 85 -2.91 -8.00 2.53
N ILE A 86 -2.47 -8.51 1.37
CA ILE A 86 -1.51 -9.61 1.28
C ILE A 86 -0.14 -9.17 1.83
N ALA A 87 0.29 -7.95 1.51
CA ALA A 87 1.54 -7.41 2.03
C ALA A 87 1.48 -7.23 3.55
N GLU A 88 0.34 -6.85 4.11
CA GLU A 88 0.12 -6.73 5.56
C GLU A 88 0.19 -8.12 6.23
N GLU A 89 -0.58 -9.09 5.72
CA GLU A 89 -0.62 -10.47 6.21
C GLU A 89 0.76 -11.15 6.20
N HIS A 90 1.55 -10.91 5.15
CA HIS A 90 2.88 -11.50 4.99
C HIS A 90 4.03 -10.58 5.47
N HIS A 91 3.75 -9.49 6.19
CA HIS A 91 4.74 -8.54 6.71
C HIS A 91 5.63 -7.86 5.65
N LEU A 92 5.17 -7.83 4.40
CA LEU A 92 5.83 -7.14 3.28
C LEU A 92 5.44 -5.66 3.18
N ILE A 93 4.46 -5.21 3.97
CA ILE A 93 4.06 -3.80 3.98
C ILE A 93 5.21 -2.87 4.39
N VAL A 94 6.05 -3.28 5.36
CA VAL A 94 7.22 -2.50 5.77
C VAL A 94 8.26 -2.38 4.65
N PRO A 95 8.69 -3.47 3.97
CA PRO A 95 9.48 -3.38 2.75
C PRO A 95 8.89 -2.46 1.67
N LEU A 96 7.58 -2.52 1.42
CA LEU A 96 6.92 -1.65 0.44
C LEU A 96 6.96 -0.19 0.86
N THR A 97 6.69 0.12 2.13
CA THR A 97 6.80 1.50 2.64
C THR A 97 8.23 2.02 2.54
N ARG A 98 9.25 1.19 2.82
CA ARG A 98 10.66 1.57 2.60
C ARG A 98 10.96 1.86 1.13
N TYR A 99 10.44 1.05 0.22
CA TYR A 99 10.55 1.28 -1.21
C TYR A 99 9.94 2.64 -1.60
N VAL A 100 8.73 2.92 -1.11
CA VAL A 100 8.05 4.22 -1.32
C VAL A 100 8.93 5.36 -0.81
N MET A 101 9.40 5.32 0.45
CA MET A 101 10.25 6.38 1.01
C MET A 101 11.52 6.62 0.20
N ALA A 102 12.23 5.55 -0.16
CA ALA A 102 13.46 5.63 -0.95
C ALA A 102 13.20 6.26 -2.32
N GLU A 103 12.14 5.82 -3.00
CA GLU A 103 11.80 6.25 -4.34
C GLU A 103 11.24 7.68 -4.37
N THR A 104 10.45 8.08 -3.38
CA THR A 104 10.01 9.47 -3.18
C THR A 104 11.19 10.41 -3.02
N ILE A 105 12.17 10.03 -2.21
CA ILE A 105 13.39 10.84 -1.98
C ILE A 105 14.28 10.86 -3.23
N ARG A 106 14.35 9.76 -3.99
CA ARG A 106 15.06 9.71 -5.28
C ARG A 106 14.46 10.69 -6.29
N GLN A 107 13.13 10.77 -6.33
CA GLN A 107 12.39 11.64 -7.25
C GLN A 107 12.08 13.04 -6.70
N ARG A 108 12.56 13.40 -5.50
CA ARG A 108 12.13 14.63 -4.78
C ARG A 108 12.21 15.94 -5.55
N HIS A 109 13.12 16.03 -6.53
CA HIS A 109 13.36 17.22 -7.34
C HIS A 109 12.20 17.54 -8.30
N VAL A 110 11.28 16.60 -8.54
CA VAL A 110 10.06 16.85 -9.32
C VAL A 110 9.03 17.67 -8.54
N PHE A 111 9.19 17.78 -7.22
CA PHE A 111 8.29 18.54 -6.35
C PHE A 111 8.83 19.96 -6.11
N PRO A 112 7.95 20.94 -5.84
CA PRO A 112 8.36 22.28 -5.47
C PRO A 112 9.33 22.28 -4.28
N MET A 113 10.45 22.99 -4.42
CA MET A 113 11.46 23.16 -3.36
C MET A 113 10.99 24.22 -2.35
N SER A 114 9.95 23.88 -1.58
CA SER A 114 9.30 24.77 -0.63
C SER A 114 8.96 24.04 0.66
N SER A 115 9.22 24.69 1.79
CA SER A 115 8.85 24.20 3.13
C SER A 115 7.35 24.28 3.41
N GLN A 116 6.58 24.83 2.47
CA GLN A 116 5.12 24.83 2.51
C GLN A 116 4.51 23.70 1.69
N PHE A 117 5.33 22.97 0.91
CA PHE A 117 4.89 21.84 0.11
C PHE A 117 4.98 20.56 0.92
N HIS A 118 3.89 19.80 0.96
CA HIS A 118 3.80 18.57 1.73
C HIS A 118 3.93 17.35 0.83
N VAL A 119 4.58 16.31 1.33
CA VAL A 119 4.64 14.99 0.69
C VAL A 119 4.05 13.97 1.65
N GLY A 120 2.90 13.43 1.29
CA GLY A 120 2.18 12.39 2.03
C GLY A 120 2.67 11.00 1.66
N ILE A 121 2.93 10.15 2.65
CA ILE A 121 3.25 8.73 2.48
C ILE A 121 2.35 7.92 3.40
N ASN A 122 1.69 6.91 2.82
CA ASN A 122 0.92 5.94 3.58
C ASN A 122 1.83 4.97 4.34
N VAL A 123 1.55 4.78 5.63
CA VAL A 123 2.29 3.90 6.53
C VAL A 123 1.32 3.02 7.30
N ALA A 124 1.54 1.71 7.27
CA ALA A 124 0.74 0.79 8.06
C ALA A 124 1.07 0.90 9.56
N PRO A 125 0.08 0.72 10.47
CA PRO A 125 0.31 0.73 11.92
C PRO A 125 1.41 -0.23 12.38
N SER A 126 1.53 -1.38 11.71
CA SER A 126 2.56 -2.39 11.99
C SER A 126 4.01 -1.87 11.89
N HIS A 127 4.26 -0.81 11.10
CA HIS A 127 5.58 -0.18 10.93
C HIS A 127 6.01 0.64 12.15
N PHE A 128 5.07 1.13 12.95
CA PHE A 128 5.36 1.89 14.18
C PHE A 128 5.95 1.01 15.29
N ARG A 129 5.73 -0.31 15.22
CA ARG A 129 6.15 -1.22 16.29
C ARG A 129 7.66 -1.17 16.48
N ARG A 130 8.09 -1.11 17.74
CA ARG A 130 9.50 -1.19 18.16
C ARG A 130 10.41 -0.12 17.52
N GLY A 131 9.86 1.03 17.13
CA GLY A 131 10.64 2.16 16.58
C GLY A 131 11.20 1.93 15.16
N VAL A 132 10.74 0.91 14.45
CA VAL A 132 11.23 0.57 13.09
C VAL A 132 10.98 1.73 12.12
N LEU A 133 9.78 2.32 12.16
CA LEU A 133 9.44 3.47 11.33
C LEU A 133 10.42 4.63 11.52
N ILE A 134 10.76 4.99 12.76
CA ILE A 134 11.66 6.12 13.03
C ILE A 134 13.06 5.86 12.49
N LYS A 135 13.56 4.62 12.61
CA LYS A 135 14.83 4.24 12.00
C LYS A 135 14.79 4.43 10.48
N ASP A 136 13.71 4.00 9.83
CA ASP A 136 13.55 4.10 8.39
C ASP A 136 13.38 5.57 7.94
N LEU A 137 12.62 6.39 8.67
CA LEU A 137 12.50 7.83 8.41
C LEU A 137 13.84 8.55 8.53
N ASN A 138 14.64 8.22 9.56
CA ASN A 138 15.99 8.76 9.70
C ASN A 138 16.88 8.33 8.53
N GLN A 139 16.77 7.07 8.11
CA GLN A 139 17.58 6.53 7.02
C GLN A 139 17.24 7.14 5.66
N TYR A 140 15.95 7.30 5.33
CA TYR A 140 15.51 7.70 4.00
C TYR A 140 15.16 9.18 3.90
N TRP A 141 14.36 9.70 4.83
CA TRP A 141 13.82 11.07 4.74
C TRP A 141 14.75 12.09 5.39
N PHE A 142 15.00 11.98 6.70
CA PHE A 142 15.74 13.02 7.43
C PHE A 142 17.21 13.11 7.00
N SER A 143 17.86 11.99 6.68
CA SER A 143 19.25 11.98 6.15
C SER A 143 19.38 12.76 4.83
N ALA A 144 18.32 12.82 4.03
CA ALA A 144 18.31 13.51 2.75
C ALA A 144 18.04 15.02 2.88
N HIS A 145 17.71 15.50 4.09
CA HIS A 145 17.41 16.90 4.39
C HIS A 145 16.45 17.57 3.38
N PRO A 146 15.27 16.97 3.10
CA PRO A 146 14.31 17.55 2.17
C PRO A 146 13.77 18.87 2.70
N ILE A 147 13.51 19.81 1.79
CA ILE A 147 12.90 21.11 2.12
C ILE A 147 11.40 20.92 2.37
N GLN A 148 10.78 19.97 1.68
CA GLN A 148 9.35 19.65 1.81
C GLN A 148 9.03 19.06 3.18
N GLN A 149 7.79 19.24 3.63
CA GLN A 149 7.28 18.64 4.88
C GLN A 149 6.77 17.23 4.62
N LEU A 150 7.10 16.30 5.52
CA LEU A 150 6.60 14.93 5.44
C LEU A 150 5.26 14.83 6.15
N ILE A 151 4.30 14.20 5.48
CA ILE A 151 3.05 13.76 6.08
C ILE A 151 3.05 12.24 6.08
N LEU A 152 2.87 11.61 7.24
CA LEU A 152 2.61 10.18 7.33
C LEU A 152 1.13 9.98 7.52
N GLU A 153 0.53 9.19 6.63
CA GLU A 153 -0.88 8.84 6.68
C GLU A 153 -1.02 7.42 7.21
N ILE A 154 -1.73 7.29 8.32
CA ILE A 154 -1.98 5.99 8.95
C ILE A 154 -3.35 5.50 8.50
N THR A 155 -3.39 4.31 7.90
CA THR A 155 -4.64 3.64 7.55
C THR A 155 -5.22 2.95 8.79
N GLU A 156 -6.51 3.16 9.07
CA GLU A 156 -7.20 2.58 10.23
C GLU A 156 -7.51 1.08 10.12
N ARG A 157 -7.11 0.41 9.02
CA ARG A 157 -7.47 -1.00 8.78
C ARG A 157 -7.00 -1.94 9.91
N ASP A 158 -5.91 -1.59 10.57
CA ASP A 158 -5.51 -2.17 11.85
C ASP A 158 -5.72 -1.15 12.97
N ALA A 159 -6.69 -1.40 13.85
CA ALA A 159 -7.06 -0.51 14.95
C ALA A 159 -5.82 -0.02 15.73
N LEU A 160 -5.82 1.27 16.05
CA LEU A 160 -4.80 2.09 16.75
C LEU A 160 -4.43 1.61 18.18
N LEU A 161 -4.70 0.36 18.52
CA LEU A 161 -4.66 -0.15 19.89
C LEU A 161 -3.23 -0.27 20.44
N ASP A 162 -2.19 -0.28 19.58
CA ASP A 162 -0.79 -0.52 19.97
C ASP A 162 0.24 0.50 19.44
N VAL A 163 -0.19 1.65 18.89
CA VAL A 163 0.76 2.67 18.41
C VAL A 163 1.18 3.59 19.56
N ASP A 164 2.38 3.39 20.09
CA ASP A 164 2.99 4.33 21.04
C ASP A 164 3.58 5.55 20.31
N TYR A 165 2.75 6.57 20.11
CA TYR A 165 3.15 7.83 19.49
C TYR A 165 4.27 8.57 20.25
N ARG A 166 4.58 8.20 21.49
CA ARG A 166 5.70 8.78 22.26
C ARG A 166 7.05 8.44 21.65
N MET A 167 7.11 7.45 20.76
CA MET A 167 8.33 7.10 20.04
C MET A 167 8.62 8.03 18.87
N LEU A 168 7.70 8.93 18.50
CA LEU A 168 7.92 9.89 17.43
C LEU A 168 8.90 11.00 17.84
N PRO A 169 9.74 11.50 16.91
CA PRO A 169 10.51 12.71 17.13
C PRO A 169 9.62 13.87 17.60
N ALA A 170 10.14 14.74 18.46
CA ALA A 170 9.42 15.92 18.92
C ALA A 170 9.00 16.88 17.78
N SER A 171 9.63 16.76 16.60
CA SER A 171 9.27 17.50 15.40
C SER A 171 7.97 16.98 14.73
N CYS A 172 7.54 15.77 15.05
CA CYS A 172 6.35 15.16 14.45
C CYS A 172 5.09 15.53 15.24
N ILE A 173 4.08 16.09 14.56
CA ILE A 173 2.80 16.50 15.15
C ILE A 173 1.67 15.66 14.57
N VAL A 174 0.86 15.02 15.43
CA VAL A 174 -0.36 14.31 15.02
C VAL A 174 -1.48 15.32 14.80
N LYS A 175 -2.11 15.30 13.62
CA LYS A 175 -3.24 16.15 13.22
C LYS A 175 -4.33 15.32 12.55
N THR A 176 -5.56 15.81 12.62
CA THR A 176 -6.66 15.38 11.75
C THR A 176 -6.60 16.17 10.45
N SER A 177 -6.70 15.51 9.30
CA SER A 177 -6.57 16.12 7.97
C SER A 177 -7.65 17.19 7.68
N ASN A 178 -7.24 18.37 7.19
CA ASN A 178 -8.14 19.46 6.74
C ASN A 178 -8.09 19.70 5.21
N TRP A 179 -7.47 18.79 4.45
CA TRP A 179 -7.30 18.88 2.99
C TRP A 179 -8.29 17.94 2.27
N ARG A 180 -8.65 18.26 1.02
CA ARG A 180 -9.61 17.47 0.23
C ARG A 180 -8.87 16.66 -0.85
N LEU A 181 -9.11 15.35 -0.88
CA LEU A 181 -8.69 14.44 -1.96
C LEU A 181 -9.54 14.68 -3.21
N MET A 182 -8.93 14.77 -4.40
CA MET A 182 -9.65 14.57 -5.67
C MET A 182 -9.73 13.07 -5.96
N THR A 183 -10.80 12.40 -5.56
CA THR A 183 -11.07 11.03 -6.03
C THR A 183 -11.66 11.09 -7.43
N SER A 184 -11.23 10.21 -8.35
CA SER A 184 -11.90 9.98 -9.64
C SER A 184 -13.22 9.20 -9.53
N ALA A 185 -13.75 9.01 -8.32
CA ALA A 185 -15.08 8.46 -8.08
C ALA A 185 -16.13 9.59 -8.11
N PRO A 186 -17.34 9.33 -8.64
CA PRO A 186 -18.43 10.31 -8.61
C PRO A 186 -18.69 10.80 -7.18
N ALA A 187 -19.04 12.09 -7.05
CA ALA A 187 -19.09 12.91 -5.84
C ALA A 187 -20.04 12.43 -4.70
N THR A 188 -20.49 11.18 -4.73
CA THR A 188 -21.47 10.59 -3.82
C THR A 188 -20.95 9.41 -3.00
N VAL A 189 -19.66 9.06 -3.08
CA VAL A 189 -19.08 8.10 -2.11
C VAL A 189 -18.69 8.84 -0.83
N HIS A 190 -19.68 8.98 0.06
CA HIS A 190 -19.44 9.28 1.46
C HIS A 190 -18.70 8.07 2.04
N PHE A 191 -17.46 8.22 2.52
CA PHE A 191 -16.77 7.21 3.33
C PHE A 191 -17.02 7.55 4.81
N PRO A 192 -18.03 6.97 5.48
CA PRO A 192 -18.26 7.24 6.87
C PRO A 192 -17.26 6.41 7.67
N GLY A 193 -16.28 7.07 8.31
CA GLY A 193 -15.49 6.45 9.38
C GLY A 193 -14.01 6.18 9.11
N LEU A 194 -13.40 6.70 8.04
CA LEU A 194 -11.93 6.75 7.91
C LEU A 194 -11.41 8.00 8.62
N LYS A 195 -10.89 7.89 9.85
CA LYS A 195 -10.07 8.95 10.43
C LYS A 195 -8.65 8.78 9.89
N HIS A 196 -8.26 9.67 8.98
CA HIS A 196 -6.88 9.78 8.56
C HIS A 196 -6.08 10.49 9.67
N TYR A 197 -5.22 9.75 10.36
CA TYR A 197 -4.25 10.34 11.28
C TYR A 197 -3.06 10.80 10.44
N VAL A 198 -2.83 12.11 10.44
CA VAL A 198 -1.72 12.75 9.74
C VAL A 198 -0.63 13.06 10.75
N LEU A 199 0.56 12.49 10.57
CA LEU A 199 1.75 12.93 11.31
C LEU A 199 2.53 13.88 10.42
N THR A 200 2.65 15.15 10.81
CA THR A 200 3.51 16.11 10.11
C THR A 200 4.87 16.12 10.78
N CYS A 201 5.91 15.70 10.06
CA CYS A 201 7.32 15.86 10.41
C CYS A 201 7.98 16.83 9.40
#